data_AF-A0A524FCY2-F1
#
_entry.id   AF-A0A524FCY2-F1
#
_cell.length_a   1.000
_cell.length_b   1.000
_cell.length_c   1.000
_cell.angle_alpha   90.00
_cell.angle_beta   90.00
_cell.angle_gamma   90.00
#
_symmetry.space_group_name_H-M   'P 1'
#
loop_
_entity.id
_entity.type
_entity.pdbx_description
1 polymer ?
#
loop_
_entity_poly.entity_id
_entity_poly.type
_entity_poly.pdbx_seq_one_letter_code
_entity_poly.pdbx_strand_id
1 'polypeptide(L)'
;MTKKVDNSTYLNYLLHSLNVDDLKEICREYNIRGYSRLKKSELIEFIIDSLAEEEIADLIKEKELRIIGEAIDLAIKKINGQDRETVESIKIVNEKNHEVEILFKGFNWENVVFLAINPRNIDNPLRDCDCRIGANMGFCSHFWVGFIFSLKQGYFKLSDWTLTNLPEDLEEKIESIKITTPTTSGEKSSEVSLIDEDSPNYKLLQHDRVTIYNGEITEIVKKESDFQGNITIYYLITLKDAKIGPQLKKASDKDEEAIFSIDKVLLRLSENAFNKVKVDVGDKITCNGGVDQDSFLGVMLKRVTSFKKVKA
;
A
#
# COMPACT_ATOMS: atom_id res chain seq x y z
N MET A 1 -14.27 -20.16 15.86
CA MET A 1 -13.12 -20.77 15.15
C MET A 1 -12.13 -21.25 16.20
N THR A 2 -11.59 -22.46 16.07
CA THR A 2 -10.55 -22.97 16.97
C THR A 2 -9.22 -22.90 16.24
N LYS A 3 -8.38 -21.90 16.57
CA LYS A 3 -7.03 -21.77 16.02
C LYS A 3 -6.19 -22.97 16.48
N LYS A 4 -5.37 -23.53 15.59
CA LYS A 4 -4.47 -24.66 15.93
C LYS A 4 -3.15 -24.22 16.55
N VAL A 5 -2.74 -22.97 16.29
CA VAL A 5 -1.57 -22.35 16.94
C VAL A 5 -1.97 -21.96 18.36
N ASP A 6 -1.11 -22.24 19.34
CA ASP A 6 -1.36 -21.86 20.72
C ASP A 6 -1.36 -20.33 20.89
N ASN A 7 -2.02 -19.84 21.93
CA ASN A 7 -2.23 -18.41 22.13
C ASN A 7 -0.92 -17.63 22.28
N SER A 8 0.11 -18.18 22.93
CA SER A 8 1.39 -17.49 23.11
C SER A 8 2.12 -17.33 21.79
N THR A 9 2.20 -18.40 20.99
CA THR A 9 2.77 -18.34 19.63
C THR A 9 1.96 -17.39 18.73
N TYR A 10 0.64 -17.43 18.81
CA TYR A 10 -0.22 -16.55 18.02
C TYR A 10 -0.06 -15.08 18.41
N LEU A 11 -0.01 -14.79 19.71
CA LEU A 11 0.23 -13.45 20.22
C LEU A 11 1.59 -12.95 19.76
N ASN A 12 2.63 -13.79 19.75
CA ASN A 12 3.94 -13.43 19.21
C ASN A 12 3.84 -12.93 17.76
N TYR A 13 3.08 -13.62 16.89
CA TYR A 13 2.87 -13.18 15.52
C TYR A 13 2.19 -11.80 15.43
N LEU A 14 1.17 -11.55 16.26
CA LEU A 14 0.50 -10.24 16.31
C LEU A 14 1.41 -9.13 16.81
N LEU A 15 2.16 -9.37 17.89
CA LEU A 15 3.03 -8.35 18.50
C LEU A 15 4.20 -7.97 17.59
N HIS A 16 4.68 -8.88 16.73
CA HIS A 16 5.69 -8.54 15.73
C HIS A 16 5.18 -7.53 14.69
N SER A 17 3.87 -7.47 14.42
CA SER A 17 3.27 -6.49 13.52
C SER A 17 3.19 -5.07 14.10
N LEU A 18 3.32 -4.92 15.42
CA LEU A 18 3.22 -3.64 16.11
C LEU A 18 4.51 -2.84 16.15
N ASN A 19 4.43 -1.51 16.34
CA ASN A 19 5.60 -0.68 16.59
C ASN A 19 5.96 -0.67 18.10
N VAL A 20 7.09 -0.06 18.47
CA VAL A 20 7.55 -0.05 19.88
C VAL A 20 6.61 0.72 20.81
N ASP A 21 5.95 1.77 20.31
CA ASP A 21 5.04 2.58 21.11
C ASP A 21 3.74 1.83 21.39
N ASP A 22 3.21 1.10 20.41
CA ASP A 22 2.04 0.22 20.60
C ASP A 22 2.35 -0.89 21.64
N LEU A 23 3.54 -1.51 21.56
CA LEU A 23 3.95 -2.53 22.53
C LEU A 23 4.07 -1.95 23.94
N LYS A 24 4.59 -0.73 24.06
CA LYS A 24 4.67 -0.02 25.36
C LYS A 24 3.29 0.36 25.89
N GLU A 25 2.32 0.61 25.02
CA GLU A 25 0.93 0.84 25.40
C GLU A 25 0.31 -0.43 26.00
N ILE A 26 0.49 -1.58 25.37
CA ILE A 26 0.07 -2.88 25.93
C ILE A 26 0.66 -3.09 27.32
N CYS A 27 1.96 -2.82 27.52
CA CYS A 27 2.56 -2.92 28.86
C CYS A 27 1.87 -2.01 29.90
N ARG A 28 1.38 -0.83 29.51
CA ARG A 28 0.65 0.06 30.44
C ARG A 28 -0.74 -0.48 30.75
N GLU A 29 -1.48 -0.93 29.74
CA GLU A 29 -2.83 -1.48 29.88
C GLU A 29 -2.87 -2.67 30.83
N TYR A 30 -1.86 -3.55 30.74
CA TYR A 30 -1.73 -4.76 31.57
C TYR A 30 -0.86 -4.56 32.82
N ASN A 31 -0.54 -3.32 33.17
CA ASN A 31 0.27 -2.97 34.36
C ASN A 31 1.64 -3.67 34.45
N ILE A 32 2.22 -4.07 33.32
CA ILE A 32 3.56 -4.66 33.22
C ILE A 32 4.60 -3.57 33.55
N ARG A 33 5.63 -3.87 34.35
CA ARG A 33 6.66 -2.91 34.77
C ARG A 33 8.06 -3.35 34.32
N GLY A 34 9.01 -2.41 34.25
CA GLY A 34 10.42 -2.72 33.94
C GLY A 34 10.79 -2.77 32.46
N TYR A 35 9.85 -2.44 31.56
CA TYR A 35 10.00 -2.59 30.11
C TYR A 35 10.68 -1.40 29.39
N SER A 36 11.01 -0.31 30.09
CA SER A 36 11.40 0.96 29.46
C SER A 36 12.72 0.93 28.67
N ARG A 37 13.62 0.00 29.00
CA ARG A 37 14.94 -0.16 28.36
C ARG A 37 14.98 -1.26 27.30
N LEU A 38 13.89 -2.02 27.14
CA LEU A 38 13.84 -3.18 26.26
C LEU A 38 13.73 -2.74 24.80
N LYS A 39 14.43 -3.44 23.92
CA LYS A 39 14.28 -3.34 22.46
C LYS A 39 13.03 -4.08 22.01
N LYS A 40 12.59 -3.87 20.76
CA LYS A 40 11.33 -4.45 20.24
C LYS A 40 11.21 -5.96 20.47
N SER A 41 12.22 -6.76 20.13
CA SER A 41 12.17 -8.22 20.30
C SER A 41 12.08 -8.61 21.79
N GLU A 42 12.95 -8.04 22.62
CA GLU A 42 12.97 -8.26 24.07
C GLU A 42 11.65 -7.82 24.73
N LEU A 43 11.02 -6.76 24.22
CA LEU A 43 9.76 -6.25 24.71
C LEU A 43 8.59 -7.20 24.39
N ILE A 44 8.61 -7.82 23.21
CA ILE A 44 7.60 -8.83 22.81
C ILE A 44 7.71 -10.06 23.70
N GLU A 45 8.92 -10.60 23.85
CA GLU A 45 9.19 -11.73 24.74
C GLU A 45 8.75 -11.41 26.17
N PHE A 46 9.13 -10.23 26.67
CA PHE A 46 8.77 -9.78 28.01
C PHE A 46 7.25 -9.63 28.22
N ILE A 47 6.49 -9.17 27.22
CA ILE A 47 5.03 -9.12 27.28
C ILE A 47 4.46 -10.53 27.41
N ILE A 48 4.90 -11.46 26.56
CA ILE A 48 4.40 -12.84 26.56
C ILE A 48 4.70 -13.54 27.89
N ASP A 49 5.92 -13.35 28.43
CA ASP A 49 6.34 -13.95 29.70
C ASP A 49 5.64 -13.35 30.92
N SER A 50 5.14 -12.11 30.81
CA SER A 50 4.51 -11.39 31.92
C SER A 50 3.01 -11.63 32.05
N LEU A 51 2.35 -12.11 30.99
CA LEU A 51 0.89 -12.27 30.94
C LEU A 51 0.49 -13.71 31.29
N ALA A 52 -0.59 -13.85 32.07
CA ALA A 52 -1.26 -15.12 32.26
C ALA A 52 -2.02 -15.55 30.99
N GLU A 53 -2.34 -16.84 30.87
CA GLU A 53 -3.04 -17.39 29.70
C GLU A 53 -4.38 -16.69 29.40
N GLU A 54 -5.14 -16.34 30.46
CA GLU A 54 -6.39 -15.59 30.35
C GLU A 54 -6.15 -14.17 29.81
N GLU A 55 -5.10 -13.49 30.28
CA GLU A 55 -4.75 -12.14 29.83
C GLU A 55 -4.25 -12.13 28.38
N ILE A 56 -3.52 -13.17 27.96
CA ILE A 56 -3.11 -13.38 26.56
C ILE A 56 -4.37 -13.52 25.68
N ALA A 57 -5.33 -14.34 26.09
CA ALA A 57 -6.56 -14.54 25.34
C ALA A 57 -7.38 -13.24 25.21
N ASP A 58 -7.48 -12.47 26.29
CA ASP A 58 -8.14 -11.16 26.29
C ASP A 58 -7.42 -10.16 25.38
N LEU A 59 -6.08 -10.09 25.44
CA LEU A 59 -5.28 -9.21 24.59
C LEU A 59 -5.47 -9.52 23.10
N ILE A 60 -5.45 -10.81 22.73
CA ILE A 60 -5.72 -11.25 21.37
C ILE A 60 -7.11 -10.79 20.94
N LYS A 61 -8.13 -11.06 21.75
CA LYS A 61 -9.53 -10.73 21.45
C LYS A 61 -9.73 -9.22 21.21
N GLU A 62 -9.07 -8.38 22.00
CA GLU A 62 -9.21 -6.93 21.92
C GLU A 62 -8.45 -6.31 20.74
N LYS A 63 -7.24 -6.79 20.46
CA LYS A 63 -6.32 -6.10 19.53
C LYS A 63 -6.24 -6.74 18.14
N GLU A 64 -6.58 -8.02 17.99
CA GLU A 64 -6.38 -8.78 16.75
C GLU A 64 -6.94 -8.07 15.51
N LEU A 65 -8.23 -7.74 15.51
CA LEU A 65 -8.89 -7.14 14.33
C LEU A 65 -8.24 -5.83 13.89
N ARG A 66 -7.81 -5.00 14.85
CA ARG A 66 -7.13 -3.74 14.55
C ARG A 66 -5.76 -4.01 13.90
N ILE A 67 -4.95 -4.88 14.50
CA ILE A 67 -3.61 -5.21 14.00
C ILE A 67 -3.68 -5.80 12.59
N ILE A 68 -4.60 -6.76 12.39
CA ILE A 68 -4.78 -7.41 11.09
C ILE A 68 -5.33 -6.41 10.06
N GLY A 69 -6.32 -5.60 10.42
CA GLY A 69 -6.89 -4.58 9.53
C GLY A 69 -5.84 -3.57 9.05
N GLU A 70 -5.03 -3.02 9.96
CA GLU A 70 -3.96 -2.07 9.60
C GLU A 70 -2.92 -2.69 8.65
N ALA A 71 -2.55 -3.96 8.86
CA ALA A 71 -1.60 -4.67 8.01
C ALA A 71 -2.18 -4.96 6.61
N ILE A 72 -3.47 -5.28 6.51
CA ILE A 72 -4.19 -5.45 5.24
C ILE A 72 -4.31 -4.12 4.49
N ASP A 73 -4.69 -3.04 5.18
CA ASP A 73 -4.80 -1.72 4.56
C ASP A 73 -3.45 -1.27 3.98
N LEU A 74 -2.34 -1.59 4.66
CA LEU A 74 -1.00 -1.35 4.14
C LEU A 74 -0.68 -2.24 2.92
N ALA A 75 -1.11 -3.50 2.92
CA ALA A 75 -0.95 -4.39 1.77
C ALA A 75 -1.67 -3.84 0.52
N ILE A 76 -2.90 -3.36 0.67
CA ILE A 76 -3.66 -2.72 -0.41
C ILE A 76 -2.93 -1.47 -0.91
N LYS A 77 -2.38 -0.63 -0.02
CA LYS A 77 -1.54 0.51 -0.43
C LYS A 77 -0.31 0.10 -1.24
N LYS A 78 0.35 -1.01 -0.88
CA LYS A 78 1.50 -1.55 -1.65
C LYS A 78 1.09 -2.02 -3.04
N ILE A 79 -0.06 -2.68 -3.16
CA ILE A 79 -0.66 -3.09 -4.45
C ILE A 79 -0.97 -1.84 -5.29
N ASN A 80 -1.48 -0.77 -4.66
CA ASN A 80 -1.90 0.46 -5.32
C ASN A 80 -0.78 1.47 -5.59
N GLY A 81 0.47 1.14 -5.27
CA GLY A 81 1.60 2.04 -5.46
C GLY A 81 1.56 3.28 -4.55
N GLN A 82 0.85 3.19 -3.41
CA GLN A 82 0.62 4.28 -2.45
C GLN A 82 1.49 4.18 -1.18
N ASP A 83 2.44 3.24 -1.16
CA ASP A 83 3.42 3.08 -0.09
C ASP A 83 4.84 3.28 -0.63
N ARG A 84 5.82 3.47 0.27
CA ARG A 84 7.24 3.65 -0.09
C ARG A 84 7.89 2.43 -0.75
N GLU A 85 7.17 1.32 -0.72
CA GLU A 85 7.55 0.07 -1.31
C GLU A 85 6.30 -0.52 -1.96
N THR A 86 6.46 -1.04 -3.18
CA THR A 86 5.36 -1.50 -4.02
C THR A 86 5.63 -2.92 -4.50
N VAL A 87 4.60 -3.59 -4.99
CA VAL A 87 4.75 -4.90 -5.65
C VAL A 87 5.45 -4.68 -7.00
N GLU A 88 6.61 -5.29 -7.20
CA GLU A 88 7.35 -5.27 -8.48
C GLU A 88 6.95 -6.46 -9.35
N SER A 89 6.91 -7.67 -8.78
CA SER A 89 6.50 -8.88 -9.49
C SER A 89 5.96 -9.95 -8.54
N ILE A 90 5.10 -10.82 -9.07
CA ILE A 90 4.62 -12.03 -8.40
C ILE A 90 4.89 -13.22 -9.32
N LYS A 91 5.43 -14.30 -8.76
CA LYS A 91 5.73 -15.56 -9.47
C LYS A 91 5.11 -16.71 -8.72
N ILE A 92 4.46 -17.61 -9.45
CA ILE A 92 4.09 -18.92 -8.87
C ILE A 92 5.31 -19.84 -9.01
N VAL A 93 5.98 -20.09 -7.89
CA VAL A 93 7.22 -20.89 -7.87
C VAL A 93 6.95 -22.37 -7.70
N ASN A 94 5.81 -22.74 -7.11
CA ASN A 94 5.37 -24.13 -7.02
C ASN A 94 3.84 -24.25 -7.04
N GLU A 95 3.30 -24.51 -8.22
CA GLU A 95 1.86 -24.69 -8.46
C GLU A 95 1.24 -25.79 -7.57
N LYS A 96 1.97 -26.89 -7.30
CA LYS A 96 1.41 -28.02 -6.53
C LYS A 96 1.24 -27.69 -5.05
N ASN A 97 2.10 -26.84 -4.52
CA ASN A 97 2.07 -26.42 -3.12
C ASN A 97 1.38 -25.08 -2.93
N HIS A 98 0.89 -24.46 -4.02
CA HIS A 98 0.33 -23.11 -4.03
C HIS A 98 1.34 -22.06 -3.52
N GLU A 99 2.61 -22.23 -3.86
CA GLU A 99 3.69 -21.38 -3.39
C GLU A 99 3.96 -20.24 -4.37
N VAL A 100 4.06 -19.03 -3.82
CA VAL A 100 4.30 -17.81 -4.55
C VAL A 100 5.51 -17.08 -4.00
N GLU A 101 6.27 -16.48 -4.91
CA GLU A 101 7.34 -15.54 -4.63
C GLU A 101 6.87 -14.14 -5.03
N ILE A 102 7.04 -13.17 -4.15
CA ILE A 102 6.66 -11.78 -4.38
C ILE A 102 7.87 -10.90 -4.14
N LEU A 103 8.25 -10.15 -5.17
CA LEU A 103 9.28 -9.14 -5.09
C LEU A 103 8.65 -7.79 -4.81
N PHE A 104 9.09 -7.16 -3.74
CA PHE A 104 8.76 -5.79 -3.39
C PHE A 104 9.95 -4.89 -3.63
N LYS A 105 9.69 -3.70 -4.14
CA LYS A 105 10.72 -2.71 -4.45
C LYS A 105 10.44 -1.40 -3.77
N GLY A 106 11.39 -0.98 -2.94
CA GLY A 106 11.48 0.37 -2.42
C GLY A 106 12.49 1.20 -3.20
N PHE A 107 12.85 2.37 -2.67
CA PHE A 107 13.78 3.28 -3.34
C PHE A 107 15.20 2.68 -3.54
N ASN A 108 15.75 2.09 -2.48
CA ASN A 108 17.12 1.55 -2.44
C ASN A 108 17.18 0.13 -1.83
N TRP A 109 16.03 -0.54 -1.72
CA TRP A 109 15.96 -1.88 -1.14
C TRP A 109 14.90 -2.69 -1.85
N GLU A 110 15.05 -4.00 -1.74
CA GLU A 110 14.10 -4.99 -2.22
C GLU A 110 13.80 -5.93 -1.06
N ASN A 111 12.58 -6.45 -1.00
CA ASN A 111 12.19 -7.50 -0.07
C ASN A 111 11.56 -8.64 -0.88
N VAL A 112 12.00 -9.87 -0.62
CA VAL A 112 11.39 -11.06 -1.20
C VAL A 112 10.51 -11.71 -0.16
N VAL A 113 9.35 -12.20 -0.60
CA VAL A 113 8.43 -12.98 0.22
C VAL A 113 8.07 -14.26 -0.49
N PHE A 114 8.21 -15.38 0.22
CA PHE A 114 7.66 -16.67 -0.14
C PHE A 114 6.43 -16.95 0.72
N LEU A 115 5.34 -17.38 0.10
CA LEU A 115 4.13 -17.77 0.81
C LEU A 115 3.50 -18.97 0.13
N ALA A 116 3.14 -19.98 0.91
CA ALA A 116 2.35 -21.12 0.44
C ALA A 116 1.11 -21.32 1.31
N ILE A 117 -0.06 -21.14 0.71
CA ILE A 117 -1.37 -21.40 1.35
C ILE A 117 -2.09 -22.52 0.61
N ASN A 118 -2.32 -23.63 1.31
CA ASN A 118 -3.05 -24.77 0.79
C ASN A 118 -3.84 -25.45 1.92
N PRO A 119 -4.73 -26.42 1.60
CA PRO A 119 -5.56 -27.05 2.63
C PRO A 119 -4.81 -27.74 3.78
N ARG A 120 -3.51 -28.03 3.62
CA ARG A 120 -2.69 -28.69 4.65
C ARG A 120 -2.06 -27.70 5.66
N ASN A 121 -1.96 -26.42 5.31
CA ASN A 121 -1.29 -25.41 6.13
C ASN A 121 -2.07 -24.10 6.26
N ILE A 122 -3.35 -24.06 5.86
CA ILE A 122 -4.19 -22.84 5.92
C ILE A 122 -4.37 -22.27 7.34
N ASP A 123 -4.17 -23.12 8.34
CA ASP A 123 -4.19 -22.83 9.77
C ASP A 123 -2.87 -22.25 10.30
N ASN A 124 -1.76 -22.43 9.57
CA ASN A 124 -0.48 -21.79 9.80
C ASN A 124 0.38 -21.84 8.52
N PRO A 125 0.18 -20.89 7.57
CA PRO A 125 0.84 -20.97 6.28
C PRO A 125 2.35 -20.94 6.36
N LEU A 126 2.99 -21.69 5.45
CA LEU A 126 4.43 -21.60 5.25
C LEU A 126 4.73 -20.25 4.62
N ARG A 127 5.62 -19.50 5.26
CA ARG A 127 5.97 -18.15 4.86
C ARG A 127 7.43 -17.87 5.20
N ASP A 128 8.08 -17.13 4.33
CA ASP A 128 9.41 -16.57 4.54
C ASP A 128 9.41 -15.15 3.95
N CYS A 129 10.00 -14.19 4.66
CA CYS A 129 9.94 -12.80 4.27
C CYS A 129 11.14 -12.05 4.83
N ASP A 130 11.86 -11.36 3.94
CA ASP A 130 13.06 -10.60 4.31
C ASP A 130 12.76 -9.37 5.18
N CYS A 131 11.49 -8.95 5.27
CA CYS A 131 11.13 -7.78 6.04
C CYS A 131 11.23 -8.08 7.54
N ARG A 132 11.55 -7.05 8.33
CA ARG A 132 11.76 -7.17 9.79
C ARG A 132 10.59 -7.84 10.53
N ILE A 133 9.35 -7.63 10.08
CA ILE A 133 8.15 -8.20 10.70
C ILE A 133 8.00 -9.67 10.27
N GLY A 134 8.07 -9.93 8.96
CA GLY A 134 7.85 -11.25 8.37
C GLY A 134 8.95 -12.26 8.72
N ALA A 135 10.21 -11.82 8.82
CA ALA A 135 11.33 -12.65 9.27
C ALA A 135 11.15 -13.21 10.70
N ASN A 136 10.24 -12.61 11.49
CA ASN A 136 9.86 -13.08 12.82
C ASN A 136 8.44 -13.65 12.83
N MET A 137 7.95 -14.14 11.69
CA MET A 137 6.63 -14.76 11.51
C MET A 137 5.43 -13.83 11.75
N GLY A 138 5.66 -12.52 11.92
CA GLY A 138 4.60 -11.54 12.12
C GLY A 138 3.73 -11.32 10.88
N PHE A 139 2.51 -10.85 11.09
CA PHE A 139 1.55 -10.53 10.02
C PHE A 139 1.91 -9.20 9.34
N CYS A 140 2.98 -9.21 8.57
CA CYS A 140 3.41 -8.05 7.79
C CYS A 140 2.46 -7.79 6.60
N SER A 141 2.48 -6.58 6.07
CA SER A 141 1.72 -6.24 4.84
C SER A 141 2.13 -7.11 3.64
N HIS A 142 3.37 -7.60 3.58
CA HIS A 142 3.81 -8.47 2.48
C HIS A 142 3.12 -9.84 2.51
N PHE A 143 2.97 -10.41 3.70
CA PHE A 143 2.17 -11.61 3.92
C PHE A 143 0.74 -11.41 3.40
N TRP A 144 0.13 -10.26 3.71
CA TRP A 144 -1.23 -9.95 3.28
C TRP A 144 -1.37 -9.72 1.77
N VAL A 145 -0.36 -9.18 1.09
CA VAL A 145 -0.34 -9.16 -0.39
C VAL A 145 -0.36 -10.59 -0.94
N GLY A 146 0.45 -11.49 -0.38
CA GLY A 146 0.46 -12.90 -0.79
C GLY A 146 -0.84 -13.64 -0.46
N PHE A 147 -1.47 -13.31 0.66
CA PHE A 147 -2.79 -13.80 1.04
C PHE A 147 -3.85 -13.38 0.00
N ILE A 148 -3.90 -12.09 -0.34
CA ILE A 148 -4.83 -11.55 -1.34
C ILE A 148 -4.58 -12.22 -2.70
N PHE A 149 -3.31 -12.35 -3.11
CA PHE A 149 -2.96 -13.04 -4.35
C PHE A 149 -3.49 -14.48 -4.36
N SER A 150 -3.18 -15.25 -3.31
CA SER A 150 -3.55 -16.67 -3.20
C SER A 150 -5.07 -16.87 -3.17
N LEU A 151 -5.80 -15.96 -2.53
CA LEU A 151 -7.26 -15.94 -2.54
C LEU A 151 -7.79 -15.66 -3.95
N LYS A 152 -7.27 -14.65 -4.64
CA LYS A 152 -7.68 -14.28 -6.01
C LYS A 152 -7.32 -15.33 -7.05
N GLN A 153 -6.22 -16.06 -6.83
CA GLN A 153 -5.81 -17.20 -7.66
C GLN A 153 -6.70 -18.45 -7.42
N GLY A 154 -7.50 -18.45 -6.34
CA GLY A 154 -8.41 -19.55 -6.00
C GLY A 154 -7.77 -20.69 -5.22
N TYR A 155 -6.63 -20.46 -4.57
CA TYR A 155 -5.94 -21.49 -3.77
C TYR A 155 -6.68 -21.87 -2.49
N PHE A 156 -7.56 -21.00 -2.01
CA PHE A 156 -8.48 -21.23 -0.89
C PHE A 156 -9.67 -20.27 -0.98
N LYS A 157 -10.73 -20.52 -0.20
CA LYS A 157 -11.83 -19.57 0.00
C LYS A 157 -11.66 -18.87 1.35
N LEU A 158 -12.18 -17.65 1.48
CA LEU A 158 -12.16 -16.95 2.77
C LEU A 158 -12.81 -17.74 3.91
N SER A 159 -13.86 -18.52 3.61
CA SER A 159 -14.50 -19.43 4.57
C SER A 159 -13.57 -20.52 5.12
N ASP A 160 -12.49 -20.83 4.40
CA ASP A 160 -11.51 -21.84 4.80
C ASP A 160 -10.43 -21.26 5.72
N TRP A 161 -10.34 -19.92 5.83
CA TRP A 161 -9.34 -19.25 6.65
C TRP A 161 -9.63 -19.41 8.14
N THR A 162 -8.61 -19.81 8.91
CA THR A 162 -8.78 -20.13 10.34
C THR A 162 -7.69 -19.58 11.25
N LEU A 163 -6.60 -19.04 10.70
CA LEU A 163 -5.47 -18.56 11.51
C LEU A 163 -5.81 -17.25 12.24
N THR A 164 -6.49 -16.31 11.58
CA THR A 164 -6.82 -15.00 12.16
C THR A 164 -8.29 -14.66 11.97
N ASN A 165 -8.84 -13.81 12.83
CA ASN A 165 -10.05 -13.08 12.52
C ASN A 165 -9.74 -12.04 11.42
N LEU A 166 -10.67 -11.86 10.49
CA LEU A 166 -10.55 -10.91 9.38
C LEU A 166 -11.59 -9.79 9.55
N PRO A 167 -11.29 -8.56 9.09
CA PRO A 167 -12.30 -7.51 9.01
C PRO A 167 -13.51 -7.95 8.17
N GLU A 168 -14.73 -7.61 8.61
CA GLU A 168 -15.97 -7.99 7.91
C GLU A 168 -16.06 -7.40 6.49
N ASP A 169 -15.43 -6.24 6.28
CA ASP A 169 -15.37 -5.50 5.02
C ASP A 169 -14.24 -5.97 4.08
N LEU A 170 -13.51 -7.04 4.43
CA LEU A 170 -12.35 -7.48 3.65
C LEU A 170 -12.71 -7.85 2.20
N GLU A 171 -13.81 -8.59 2.00
CA GLU A 171 -14.24 -9.03 0.66
C GLU A 171 -14.49 -7.84 -0.27
N GLU A 172 -15.21 -6.83 0.23
CA GLU A 172 -15.51 -5.58 -0.47
C GLU A 172 -14.21 -4.81 -0.78
N LYS A 173 -13.33 -4.67 0.22
CA LYS A 173 -12.04 -3.95 0.07
C LYS A 173 -11.14 -4.49 -1.02
N ILE A 174 -11.20 -5.79 -1.30
CA ILE A 174 -10.32 -6.43 -2.28
C ILE A 174 -11.06 -6.81 -3.56
N GLU A 175 -12.36 -6.52 -3.69
CA GLU A 175 -13.20 -6.94 -4.83
C GLU A 175 -12.58 -6.52 -6.18
N SER A 176 -12.22 -5.25 -6.28
CA SER A 176 -11.63 -4.60 -7.46
C SER A 176 -10.21 -5.09 -7.80
N ILE A 177 -9.53 -5.79 -6.88
CA ILE A 177 -8.20 -6.33 -7.09
C ILE A 177 -8.28 -7.59 -7.96
N LYS A 178 -7.57 -7.59 -9.08
CA LYS A 178 -7.48 -8.69 -10.04
C LYS A 178 -6.03 -9.10 -10.32
N ILE A 179 -5.87 -10.36 -10.73
CA ILE A 179 -4.61 -10.87 -11.24
C ILE A 179 -4.55 -10.60 -12.73
N THR A 180 -3.45 -10.00 -13.20
CA THR A 180 -3.22 -9.78 -14.63
C THR A 180 -1.90 -10.38 -15.06
N THR A 181 -1.86 -10.91 -16.29
CA THR A 181 -0.65 -11.39 -16.96
C THR A 181 -0.16 -10.33 -17.94
N PRO A 182 1.14 -9.98 -17.97
CA PRO A 182 1.69 -9.09 -18.98
C PRO A 182 1.44 -9.63 -20.40
N THR A 183 0.74 -8.88 -21.24
CA THR A 183 0.66 -9.15 -22.68
C THR A 183 1.91 -8.65 -23.39
N THR A 184 3.05 -9.30 -23.17
CA THR A 184 4.22 -9.14 -24.04
C THR A 184 4.33 -10.33 -24.98
N SER A 185 4.35 -10.02 -26.28
CA SER A 185 4.44 -10.94 -27.39
C SER A 185 5.59 -11.95 -27.24
N GLY A 186 5.26 -13.24 -27.19
CA GLY A 186 6.12 -14.33 -27.65
C GLY A 186 6.72 -15.28 -26.61
N GLU A 187 6.76 -14.92 -25.33
CA GLU A 187 7.27 -15.80 -24.26
C GLU A 187 6.23 -15.95 -23.15
N LYS A 188 5.97 -17.18 -22.71
CA LYS A 188 5.17 -17.46 -21.53
C LYS A 188 5.92 -16.92 -20.30
N SER A 189 5.78 -15.64 -19.97
CA SER A 189 6.21 -15.19 -18.66
C SER A 189 5.26 -15.80 -17.62
N SER A 190 5.84 -16.43 -16.60
CA SER A 190 5.10 -16.90 -15.41
C SER A 190 4.92 -15.78 -14.38
N GLU A 191 5.27 -14.55 -14.76
CA GLU A 191 5.11 -13.35 -13.94
C GLU A 191 3.70 -12.82 -14.08
N VAL A 192 3.07 -12.58 -12.93
CA VAL A 192 1.75 -12.01 -12.79
C VAL A 192 1.82 -10.77 -11.91
N SER A 193 0.82 -9.92 -12.02
CA SER A 193 0.68 -8.72 -11.19
C SER A 193 -0.70 -8.67 -10.53
N LEU A 194 -0.77 -7.97 -9.40
CA LEU A 194 -2.04 -7.58 -8.78
C LEU A 194 -2.34 -6.14 -9.14
N ILE A 195 -3.56 -5.90 -9.60
CA ILE A 195 -4.04 -4.59 -10.02
C ILE A 195 -5.39 -4.34 -9.38
N ASP A 196 -5.54 -3.21 -8.70
CA ASP A 196 -6.83 -2.68 -8.26
C ASP A 196 -7.41 -1.79 -9.37
N GLU A 197 -8.44 -2.27 -10.06
CA GLU A 197 -9.03 -1.54 -11.19
C GLU A 197 -9.76 -0.26 -10.77
N ASP A 198 -10.21 -0.19 -9.52
CA ASP A 198 -10.94 0.97 -9.01
C ASP A 198 -10.03 2.03 -8.41
N SER A 199 -8.78 1.66 -8.09
CA SER A 199 -7.76 2.57 -7.60
C SER A 199 -7.58 3.79 -8.53
N PRO A 200 -7.63 5.01 -7.99
CA PRO A 200 -7.37 6.22 -8.76
C PRO A 200 -5.99 6.21 -9.43
N ASN A 201 -5.01 5.56 -8.79
CA ASN A 201 -3.66 5.40 -9.32
C ASN A 201 -3.65 4.51 -10.57
N TYR A 202 -4.40 3.41 -10.55
CA TYR A 202 -4.50 2.53 -11.72
C TYR A 202 -5.09 3.28 -12.92
N LYS A 203 -6.19 4.02 -12.72
CA LYS A 203 -6.84 4.83 -13.76
C LYS A 203 -5.88 5.89 -14.34
N LEU A 204 -5.09 6.55 -13.49
CA LEU A 204 -4.05 7.48 -13.95
C LEU A 204 -2.97 6.78 -14.77
N LEU A 205 -2.44 5.65 -14.27
CA LEU A 205 -1.35 4.92 -14.90
C LEU A 205 -1.72 4.31 -16.26
N GLN A 206 -3.01 4.25 -16.62
CA GLN A 206 -3.46 3.92 -17.99
C GLN A 206 -3.12 5.00 -19.02
N HIS A 207 -2.60 6.16 -18.60
CA HIS A 207 -2.32 7.29 -19.47
C HIS A 207 -0.88 7.78 -19.31
N ASP A 208 -0.16 7.96 -20.42
CA ASP A 208 1.16 8.63 -20.38
C ASP A 208 1.04 10.11 -19.98
N ARG A 209 -0.05 10.75 -20.42
CA ARG A 209 -0.36 12.16 -20.16
C ARG A 209 -1.86 12.35 -20.02
N VAL A 210 -2.24 13.21 -19.07
CA VAL A 210 -3.63 13.55 -18.78
C VAL A 210 -3.85 15.06 -18.76
N THR A 211 -5.11 15.45 -18.85
CA THR A 211 -5.57 16.81 -18.53
C THR A 211 -6.37 16.78 -17.24
N ILE A 212 -5.99 17.64 -16.30
CA ILE A 212 -6.85 18.04 -15.18
C ILE A 212 -7.76 19.15 -15.68
N TYR A 213 -9.05 18.86 -15.79
CA TYR A 213 -10.07 19.82 -16.20
C TYR A 213 -10.39 20.79 -15.08
N ASN A 214 -10.40 20.28 -13.84
CA ASN A 214 -10.66 21.04 -12.64
C ASN A 214 -10.08 20.28 -11.45
N GLY A 215 -9.47 21.00 -10.50
CA GLY A 215 -9.08 20.47 -9.20
C GLY A 215 -8.73 21.62 -8.27
N GLU A 216 -9.09 21.50 -7.00
CA GLU A 216 -8.86 22.55 -6.00
C GLU A 216 -7.56 22.30 -5.25
N ILE A 217 -6.71 23.32 -5.16
CA ILE A 217 -5.45 23.22 -4.44
C ILE A 217 -5.72 23.16 -2.93
N THR A 218 -5.25 22.09 -2.28
CA THR A 218 -5.33 21.93 -0.82
C THR A 218 -4.00 22.18 -0.12
N GLU A 219 -2.90 22.00 -0.83
CA GLU A 219 -1.56 22.12 -0.26
C GLU A 219 -0.54 22.54 -1.31
N ILE A 220 0.40 23.40 -0.92
CA ILE A 220 1.54 23.82 -1.75
C ILE A 220 2.81 23.69 -0.90
N VAL A 221 3.73 22.84 -1.33
CA VAL A 221 5.02 22.62 -0.64
C VAL A 221 6.16 23.01 -1.58
N LYS A 222 6.93 24.03 -1.19
CA LYS A 222 8.18 24.37 -1.88
C LYS A 222 9.24 23.30 -1.59
N LYS A 223 9.92 22.85 -2.64
CA LYS A 223 11.04 21.91 -2.58
C LYS A 223 12.24 22.47 -3.31
N GLU A 224 13.40 22.10 -2.83
CA GLU A 224 14.70 22.42 -3.42
C GLU A 224 15.44 21.11 -3.68
N SER A 225 16.07 21.02 -4.85
CA SER A 225 16.89 19.89 -5.24
C SER A 225 18.24 20.43 -5.71
N ASP A 226 19.30 20.10 -4.99
CA ASP A 226 20.67 20.33 -5.44
C ASP A 226 21.18 19.07 -6.15
N PHE A 227 21.55 19.22 -7.42
CA PHE A 227 22.27 18.17 -8.15
C PHE A 227 23.55 18.73 -8.73
N GLN A 228 24.69 18.31 -8.19
CA GLN A 228 26.03 18.74 -8.62
C GLN A 228 26.21 20.28 -8.60
N GLY A 229 25.61 20.97 -7.63
CA GLY A 229 25.67 22.43 -7.50
C GLY A 229 24.61 23.17 -8.30
N ASN A 230 23.76 22.48 -9.07
CA ASN A 230 22.62 23.08 -9.74
C ASN A 230 21.38 22.98 -8.84
N ILE A 231 21.01 24.10 -8.24
CA ILE A 231 19.82 24.21 -7.40
C ILE A 231 18.59 24.37 -8.28
N THR A 232 17.68 23.40 -8.22
CA THR A 232 16.37 23.45 -8.87
C THR A 232 15.28 23.60 -7.82
N ILE A 233 14.51 24.68 -7.92
CA ILE A 233 13.33 24.92 -7.09
C ILE A 233 12.09 24.41 -7.84
N TYR A 234 11.23 23.67 -7.13
CA TYR A 234 9.95 23.23 -7.63
C TYR A 234 8.90 23.22 -6.51
N TYR A 235 7.63 23.12 -6.89
CA TYR A 235 6.50 23.11 -5.97
C TYR A 235 5.76 21.80 -6.14
N LEU A 236 5.48 21.13 -5.02
CA LEU A 236 4.52 20.04 -4.96
C LEU A 236 3.16 20.63 -4.62
N ILE A 237 2.19 20.41 -5.50
CA ILE A 237 0.83 20.93 -5.33
C ILE A 237 -0.11 19.73 -5.18
N THR A 238 -0.83 19.67 -4.07
CA THR A 238 -1.88 18.68 -3.85
C THR A 238 -3.20 19.27 -4.31
N LEU A 239 -3.91 18.53 -5.16
CA LEU A 239 -5.28 18.82 -5.55
C LEU A 239 -6.25 17.86 -4.88
N LYS A 240 -7.45 18.36 -4.57
CA LYS A 240 -8.62 17.52 -4.27
C LYS A 240 -9.66 17.56 -5.38
N ASP A 241 -10.52 16.54 -5.41
CA ASP A 241 -11.69 16.42 -6.28
C ASP A 241 -11.35 16.68 -7.76
N ALA A 242 -10.22 16.12 -8.20
CA ALA A 242 -9.66 16.38 -9.52
C ALA A 242 -10.46 15.64 -10.59
N LYS A 243 -11.02 16.38 -11.56
CA LYS A 243 -11.62 15.83 -12.77
C LYS A 243 -10.56 15.68 -13.84
N ILE A 244 -10.31 14.44 -14.27
CA ILE A 244 -9.18 14.05 -15.11
C ILE A 244 -9.67 13.24 -16.30
N GLY A 245 -8.97 13.36 -17.42
CA GLY A 245 -9.17 12.50 -18.57
C GLY A 245 -8.00 12.60 -19.55
N PRO A 246 -8.17 12.06 -20.77
CA PRO A 246 -7.14 12.07 -21.81
C PRO A 246 -6.61 13.48 -22.06
N GLN A 247 -5.34 13.58 -22.45
CA GLN A 247 -4.71 14.87 -22.73
C GLN A 247 -5.43 15.61 -23.87
N LEU A 248 -5.98 16.80 -23.56
CA LEU A 248 -6.51 17.71 -24.57
C LEU A 248 -5.39 18.30 -25.44
N LYS A 249 -5.52 18.14 -26.75
CA LYS A 249 -4.76 18.91 -27.75
C LYS A 249 -5.54 20.15 -28.19
N LYS A 250 -6.86 20.05 -28.31
CA LYS A 250 -7.80 21.15 -28.59
C LYS A 250 -9.04 21.03 -27.70
N ALA A 251 -9.76 22.13 -27.50
CA ALA A 251 -10.96 22.15 -26.64
C ALA A 251 -12.10 21.26 -27.17
N SER A 252 -12.16 21.04 -28.49
CA SER A 252 -13.11 20.13 -29.15
C SER A 252 -12.86 18.66 -28.86
N ASP A 253 -11.67 18.31 -28.36
CA ASP A 253 -11.26 16.92 -28.14
C ASP A 253 -11.72 16.41 -26.76
N LYS A 254 -12.55 17.20 -26.07
CA LYS A 254 -13.08 16.84 -24.75
C LYS A 254 -14.14 15.76 -24.92
N ASP A 255 -13.76 14.55 -24.50
CA ASP A 255 -14.66 13.43 -24.33
C ASP A 255 -15.12 13.40 -22.87
N GLU A 256 -16.39 13.76 -22.62
CA GLU A 256 -16.96 13.76 -21.27
C GLU A 256 -17.11 12.35 -20.70
N GLU A 257 -17.25 11.32 -21.54
CA GLU A 257 -17.40 9.93 -21.09
C GLU A 257 -16.06 9.35 -20.58
N ALA A 258 -14.94 9.88 -21.05
CA ALA A 258 -13.60 9.50 -20.61
C ALA A 258 -13.12 10.26 -19.36
N ILE A 259 -13.97 11.10 -18.75
CA ILE A 259 -13.62 11.86 -17.54
C ILE A 259 -13.94 11.06 -16.29
N PHE A 260 -12.93 10.95 -15.43
CA PHE A 260 -13.05 10.34 -14.12
C PHE A 260 -12.62 11.31 -13.03
N SER A 261 -13.03 11.04 -11.80
CA SER A 261 -12.70 11.85 -10.63
C SER A 261 -11.67 11.14 -9.76
N ILE A 262 -10.75 11.91 -9.19
CA ILE A 262 -9.76 11.45 -8.22
C ILE A 262 -9.75 12.37 -7.02
N ASP A 263 -9.91 11.79 -5.85
CA ASP A 263 -10.00 12.53 -4.59
C ASP A 263 -8.72 13.32 -4.29
N LYS A 264 -7.55 12.78 -4.64
CA LYS A 264 -6.26 13.42 -4.40
C LYS A 264 -5.27 13.18 -5.52
N VAL A 265 -4.71 14.26 -6.07
CA VAL A 265 -3.65 14.19 -7.09
C VAL A 265 -2.49 15.10 -6.71
N LEU A 266 -1.28 14.58 -6.83
CA LEU A 266 -0.05 15.33 -6.60
C LEU A 266 0.54 15.82 -7.93
N LEU A 267 0.95 17.08 -7.96
CA LEU A 267 1.57 17.72 -9.12
C LEU A 267 2.97 18.23 -8.77
N ARG A 268 3.94 18.02 -9.67
CA ARG A 268 5.22 18.73 -9.64
C ARG A 268 5.21 19.90 -10.62
N LEU A 269 5.15 21.11 -10.07
CA LEU A 269 5.18 22.35 -10.84
C LEU A 269 6.56 23.00 -10.76
N SER A 270 7.10 23.46 -11.89
CA SER A 270 8.35 24.23 -11.90
C SER A 270 8.15 25.61 -11.27
N GLU A 271 9.21 26.18 -10.69
CA GLU A 271 9.16 27.53 -10.12
C GLU A 271 8.68 28.58 -11.15
N ASN A 272 9.14 28.48 -12.39
CA ASN A 272 8.70 29.37 -13.48
C ASN A 272 7.19 29.30 -13.72
N ALA A 273 6.61 28.09 -13.75
CA ALA A 273 5.18 27.92 -13.97
C ALA A 273 4.36 28.40 -12.76
N PHE A 274 4.85 28.14 -11.54
CA PHE A 274 4.24 28.62 -10.29
C PHE A 274 4.18 30.15 -10.24
N ASN A 275 5.33 30.81 -10.44
CA ASN A 275 5.47 32.27 -10.38
C ASN A 275 4.66 33.00 -11.46
N LYS A 276 4.43 32.35 -12.61
CA LYS A 276 3.65 32.91 -13.71
C LYS A 276 2.15 32.97 -13.41
N VAL A 277 1.60 31.95 -12.76
CA VAL A 277 0.15 31.83 -12.53
C VAL A 277 -0.25 32.36 -11.15
N LYS A 278 0.67 32.36 -10.18
CA LYS A 278 0.48 32.85 -8.79
C LYS A 278 -0.77 32.25 -8.15
N VAL A 279 -0.72 30.96 -7.90
CA VAL A 279 -1.81 30.20 -7.27
C VAL A 279 -1.66 30.14 -5.76
N ASP A 280 -2.79 30.08 -5.07
CA ASP A 280 -2.91 29.94 -3.62
C ASP A 280 -3.76 28.71 -3.27
N VAL A 281 -3.71 28.29 -2.00
CA VAL A 281 -4.60 27.24 -1.48
C VAL A 281 -6.06 27.69 -1.64
N GLY A 282 -6.92 26.81 -2.13
CA GLY A 282 -8.31 27.08 -2.47
C GLY A 282 -8.55 27.46 -3.93
N ASP A 283 -7.50 27.80 -4.70
CA ASP A 283 -7.65 28.04 -6.13
C ASP A 283 -8.01 26.75 -6.87
N LYS A 284 -8.91 26.89 -7.86
CA LYS A 284 -9.18 25.83 -8.84
C LYS A 284 -8.28 25.99 -10.05
N ILE A 285 -7.68 24.89 -10.50
CA ILE A 285 -6.74 24.90 -11.62
C ILE A 285 -7.06 23.87 -12.70
N THR A 286 -6.52 24.13 -13.88
CA THR A 286 -6.46 23.20 -15.00
C THR A 286 -5.04 23.12 -15.53
N CYS A 287 -4.61 21.92 -15.94
CA CYS A 287 -3.31 21.71 -16.54
C CYS A 287 -3.22 20.38 -17.29
N ASN A 288 -2.20 20.27 -18.12
CA ASN A 288 -1.75 18.99 -18.67
C ASN A 288 -0.56 18.49 -17.85
N GLY A 289 -0.47 17.17 -17.64
CA GLY A 289 0.64 16.56 -16.92
C GLY A 289 0.99 15.20 -17.50
N GLY A 290 2.26 14.83 -17.45
CA GLY A 290 2.68 13.44 -17.68
C GLY A 290 2.52 12.64 -16.40
N VAL A 291 1.87 11.49 -16.48
CA VAL A 291 1.71 10.59 -15.34
C VAL A 291 3.05 9.90 -15.08
N ASP A 292 3.42 9.80 -13.82
CA ASP A 292 4.70 9.25 -13.40
C ASP A 292 4.53 8.56 -12.04
N GLN A 293 5.03 7.34 -11.90
CA GLN A 293 5.14 6.65 -10.62
C GLN A 293 6.44 7.11 -9.94
N ASP A 294 6.35 8.10 -9.05
CA ASP A 294 7.50 8.57 -8.30
C ASP A 294 7.81 7.59 -7.15
N SER A 295 9.09 7.24 -6.99
CA SER A 295 9.54 6.27 -5.99
C SER A 295 9.27 6.66 -4.54
N PHE A 296 8.98 7.93 -4.25
CA PHE A 296 8.72 8.41 -2.88
C PHE A 296 7.31 8.93 -2.67
N LEU A 297 6.74 9.54 -3.70
CA LEU A 297 5.49 10.29 -3.61
C LEU A 297 4.31 9.54 -4.26
N GLY A 298 4.56 8.37 -4.85
CA GLY A 298 3.57 7.57 -5.56
C GLY A 298 3.23 8.15 -6.93
N VAL A 299 2.06 7.80 -7.47
CA VAL A 299 1.57 8.37 -8.73
C VAL A 299 1.41 9.87 -8.60
N MET A 300 2.05 10.61 -9.51
CA MET A 300 1.94 12.06 -9.60
C MET A 300 1.99 12.54 -11.03
N LEU A 301 1.64 13.80 -11.26
CA LEU A 301 1.87 14.44 -12.56
C LEU A 301 3.16 15.24 -12.56
N LYS A 302 4.07 14.90 -13.47
CA LYS A 302 5.29 15.64 -13.79
C LYS A 302 5.16 16.33 -15.15
N ARG A 303 6.14 17.17 -15.50
CA ARG A 303 6.17 17.90 -16.80
C ARG A 303 4.84 18.64 -17.06
N VAL A 304 4.38 19.35 -16.02
CA VAL A 304 3.11 20.08 -16.04
C VAL A 304 3.19 21.24 -17.03
N THR A 305 2.22 21.32 -17.94
CA THR A 305 2.11 22.35 -18.96
C THR A 305 0.69 22.91 -19.01
N SER A 306 0.50 24.07 -19.66
CA SER A 306 -0.80 24.74 -19.76
C SER A 306 -1.48 25.01 -18.42
N PHE A 307 -0.70 25.13 -17.34
CA PHE A 307 -1.18 25.39 -15.98
C PHE A 307 -1.85 26.76 -15.90
N LYS A 308 -3.10 26.81 -15.45
CA LYS A 308 -3.93 28.02 -15.36
C LYS A 308 -4.94 27.91 -14.22
N LYS A 309 -5.36 29.04 -13.65
CA LYS A 309 -6.54 29.11 -12.79
C LYS A 309 -7.81 28.92 -13.62
N VAL A 310 -8.75 28.15 -13.12
CA VAL A 310 -10.12 28.08 -13.63
C VAL A 310 -10.83 29.31 -13.08
N LYS A 311 -11.34 30.17 -13.96
CA LYS A 311 -12.17 31.29 -13.52
C LYS A 311 -13.46 30.73 -12.94
N ALA A 312 -13.83 31.20 -11.75
CA ALA A 312 -15.13 30.94 -11.14
C ALA A 312 -16.26 31.45 -12.04
#